data_AF-A0AAU9D2P6-F1
#
_entry.id   AF-A0AAU9D2P6-F1
#
_cell.length_a   1.000
_cell.length_b   1.000
_cell.length_c   1.000
_cell.angle_alpha   90.00
_cell.angle_beta   90.00
_cell.angle_gamma   90.00
#
_symmetry.space_group_name_H-M   'P 1'
#
loop_
_entity.id
_entity.type
_entity.pdbx_description
1 polymer ?
#
loop_
_entity_poly.entity_id
_entity_poly.type
_entity_poly.pdbx_seq_one_letter_code
_entity_poly.pdbx_strand_id
1 'polypeptide(L)'
;MFTRKKANIKNSLGTEKNGSAQMPVQRKIGYEFEGQWNVRDLNPGDITLERMEEERGAVMREREAKIRAKLATGAYQGVRDNVAYDMAAHALASAGEIGEKPLLGKNLAKKQVIYKEDGFTLEADASPSGGSNIEWVTEPLEGRQTASKTTGRIQKMVSLFNRSKDSEYVDLAPDFFRANGFNGFVPAERKIRMYPVQGEIGLQPQFTCGFSLEEFSRVLSYLNEREREGRGAIPRRILSAGTGEGSDPAEDLTLAISGVRGESLGALDETDFPELAGIGFDMELSWDLDQLLGNVAIASEDLEKDEPKEDVDALLPFWPARVRDKNAPLKALLALVAMYLIRGKNLPEGANSKAIAGGLLSRTDFGYNFELLPEEIKRKFRANPDLFVQMALRVARMEGESSVPLYANSVRYTEMGEPNLGGNISLKRGDWLRSMVLGEDLLNHRRDPKIHASLGALGRSADGLLVVEFRRIQGIVYENRLLETAMSYYDFYEKVKKRKGPLK
;
A
#
# COMPACT_ATOMS: atom_id res chain seq x y z
N MET A 1 37.53 31.07 -51.95
CA MET A 1 36.23 30.38 -51.93
C MET A 1 36.26 29.33 -50.83
N PHE A 2 35.70 29.63 -49.64
CA PHE A 2 35.55 28.67 -48.55
C PHE A 2 34.06 28.51 -48.24
N THR A 3 33.52 27.33 -48.54
CA THR A 3 32.12 26.96 -48.26
C THR A 3 31.96 26.59 -46.77
N ARG A 4 31.34 27.49 -45.99
CA ARG A 4 30.85 27.19 -44.64
C ARG A 4 29.61 26.28 -44.73
N LYS A 5 29.75 25.01 -44.35
CA LYS A 5 28.61 24.16 -43.97
C LYS A 5 28.02 24.68 -42.64
N LYS A 6 26.81 25.24 -42.68
CA LYS A 6 26.02 25.49 -41.47
C LYS A 6 25.49 24.16 -40.94
N ALA A 7 26.00 23.70 -39.81
CA ALA A 7 25.39 22.63 -39.04
C ALA A 7 24.08 23.16 -38.42
N ASN A 8 22.98 22.53 -38.79
CA ASN A 8 21.64 22.89 -38.34
C ASN A 8 21.39 22.17 -37.01
N ILE A 9 21.90 22.73 -35.91
CA ILE A 9 21.57 22.28 -34.55
C ILE A 9 20.17 22.80 -34.24
N LYS A 10 19.17 21.93 -34.43
CA LYS A 10 17.82 22.17 -33.91
C LYS A 10 17.90 22.17 -32.39
N ASN A 11 17.96 23.36 -31.79
CA ASN A 11 17.61 23.56 -30.39
C ASN A 11 16.11 23.24 -30.24
N SER A 12 15.79 22.01 -29.86
CA SER A 12 14.48 21.67 -29.30
C SER A 12 14.42 22.19 -27.86
N LEU A 13 14.28 23.50 -27.72
CA LEU A 13 13.72 24.09 -26.50
C LEU A 13 12.26 23.65 -26.46
N GLY A 14 12.04 22.52 -25.79
CA GLY A 14 10.71 22.02 -25.49
C GLY A 14 9.98 23.07 -24.67
N THR A 15 9.05 23.77 -25.31
CA THR A 15 7.98 24.47 -24.60
C THR A 15 7.30 23.44 -23.71
N GLU A 16 7.38 23.63 -22.39
CA GLU A 16 6.58 22.93 -21.40
C GLU A 16 5.12 23.08 -21.79
N LYS A 17 4.59 22.08 -22.50
CA LYS A 17 3.16 21.98 -22.74
C LYS A 17 2.54 21.67 -21.39
N ASN A 18 1.72 22.61 -20.91
CA ASN A 18 0.68 22.41 -19.91
C ASN A 18 0.24 20.94 -19.93
N GLY A 19 0.59 20.23 -18.85
CA GLY A 19 0.38 18.81 -18.72
C GLY A 19 -1.09 18.47 -18.96
N SER A 20 -1.39 18.00 -20.18
CA SER A 20 -2.57 17.18 -20.39
C SER A 20 -2.45 16.06 -19.38
N ALA A 21 -3.35 16.02 -18.39
CA ALA A 21 -3.46 14.93 -17.45
C ALA A 21 -3.43 13.63 -18.28
N GLN A 22 -2.29 12.93 -18.26
CA GLN A 22 -2.18 11.63 -18.92
C GLN A 22 -3.31 10.79 -18.34
N MET A 23 -4.24 10.37 -19.21
CA MET A 23 -5.31 9.49 -18.78
C MET A 23 -4.67 8.30 -18.06
N PRO A 24 -5.10 7.97 -16.82
CA PRO A 24 -4.58 6.83 -16.10
C PRO A 24 -4.74 5.60 -16.97
N VAL A 25 -3.63 5.04 -17.41
CA VAL A 25 -3.61 3.73 -18.05
C VAL A 25 -4.03 2.74 -16.97
N GLN A 26 -5.16 2.06 -17.18
CA GLN A 26 -5.59 0.81 -16.52
C GLN A 26 -4.44 0.22 -15.72
N ARG A 27 -4.41 0.43 -14.39
CA ARG A 27 -3.18 0.21 -13.60
C ARG A 27 -2.72 -1.24 -13.75
N LYS A 28 -1.77 -1.42 -14.68
CA LYS A 28 -0.93 -2.59 -14.83
C LYS A 28 -0.10 -2.72 -13.55
N ILE A 29 0.40 -3.91 -13.30
CA ILE A 29 1.25 -4.21 -12.15
C ILE A 29 2.36 -3.17 -12.04
N GLY A 30 2.54 -2.61 -10.86
CA GLY A 30 3.70 -1.79 -10.50
C GLY A 30 4.41 -2.37 -9.29
N TYR A 31 5.73 -2.18 -9.25
CA TYR A 31 6.54 -2.45 -8.08
C TYR A 31 7.13 -1.15 -7.55
N GLU A 32 7.18 -1.05 -6.23
CA GLU A 32 8.02 -0.08 -5.53
C GLU A 32 9.01 -0.91 -4.68
N PHE A 33 10.31 -0.64 -4.77
CA PHE A 33 11.32 -1.29 -3.95
C PHE A 33 12.05 -0.24 -3.12
N GLU A 34 11.81 -0.19 -1.81
CA GLU A 34 12.47 0.79 -0.93
C GLU A 34 13.79 0.21 -0.41
N GLY A 35 14.89 0.92 -0.63
CA GLY A 35 16.23 0.58 -0.14
C GLY A 35 16.69 1.52 0.98
N GLN A 36 17.34 0.95 2.01
CA GLN A 36 17.74 1.68 3.22
C GLN A 36 18.96 2.60 3.06
N TRP A 37 19.55 2.70 1.86
CA TRP A 37 20.72 3.54 1.62
C TRP A 37 20.33 5.00 1.46
N ASN A 38 21.15 5.89 2.00
CA ASN A 38 20.87 7.32 2.03
C ASN A 38 21.39 8.01 0.77
N VAL A 39 20.67 8.99 0.26
CA VAL A 39 21.09 9.84 -0.84
C VAL A 39 21.07 11.31 -0.46
N ARG A 40 22.02 12.08 -0.98
CA ARG A 40 22.16 13.52 -0.72
C ARG A 40 22.55 14.27 -2.00
N ASP A 41 22.08 15.51 -2.09
CA ASP A 41 22.50 16.47 -3.11
C ASP A 41 23.67 17.32 -2.59
N LEU A 42 24.80 17.28 -3.28
CA LEU A 42 25.97 18.11 -3.00
C LEU A 42 25.93 19.47 -3.71
N ASN A 43 24.94 19.74 -4.55
CA ASN A 43 24.81 21.00 -5.24
C ASN A 43 23.54 21.79 -4.83
N PRO A 44 23.29 22.05 -3.54
CA PRO A 44 22.05 22.67 -3.11
C PRO A 44 22.04 24.20 -3.26
N GLY A 45 22.68 24.74 -4.31
CA GLY A 45 22.86 26.19 -4.52
C GLY A 45 24.13 26.73 -3.87
N ASP A 46 23.99 27.66 -2.92
CA ASP A 46 25.06 28.55 -2.43
C ASP A 46 25.98 27.97 -1.34
N ILE A 47 25.86 26.68 -1.01
CA ILE A 47 26.67 26.07 0.06
C ILE A 47 27.87 25.35 -0.54
N THR A 48 29.07 25.79 -0.17
CA THR A 48 30.32 25.14 -0.57
C THR A 48 30.50 23.80 0.14
N LEU A 49 31.27 22.89 -0.45
CA LEU A 49 31.61 21.60 0.16
C LEU A 49 32.23 21.77 1.55
N GLU A 50 33.14 22.74 1.67
CA GLU A 50 33.81 23.10 2.93
C GLU A 50 32.82 23.50 4.02
N ARG A 51 31.81 24.33 3.69
CA ARG A 51 30.75 24.70 4.64
C ARG A 51 29.92 23.50 5.06
N MET A 52 29.60 22.58 4.15
CA MET A 52 28.89 21.35 4.51
C MET A 52 29.72 20.44 5.43
N GLU A 53 31.03 20.37 5.21
CA GLU A 53 31.95 19.63 6.07
C GLU A 53 32.05 20.26 7.47
N GLU A 54 32.07 21.59 7.54
CA GLU A 54 32.05 22.33 8.80
C GLU A 54 30.75 22.10 9.58
N GLU A 55 29.59 22.24 8.91
CA GLU A 55 28.26 21.98 9.49
C GLU A 55 28.15 20.53 9.98
N ARG A 56 28.60 19.56 9.16
CA ARG A 56 28.69 18.14 9.54
C ARG A 56 29.59 17.94 10.76
N GLY A 57 30.74 18.59 10.79
CA GLY A 57 31.68 18.55 11.91
C GLY A 57 31.09 19.09 13.21
N ALA A 58 30.32 20.18 13.13
CA ALA A 58 29.62 20.75 14.27
C ALA A 58 28.58 19.79 14.85
N VAL A 59 27.72 19.20 14.00
CA VAL A 59 26.71 18.23 14.41
C VAL A 59 27.36 16.96 14.98
N MET A 60 28.47 16.49 14.39
CA MET A 60 29.24 15.36 14.93
C MET A 60 29.78 15.64 16.33
N ARG A 61 30.34 16.82 16.58
CA ARG A 61 30.85 17.21 17.91
C ARG A 61 29.73 17.25 18.95
N GLU A 62 28.58 17.81 18.62
CA GLU A 62 27.41 17.82 19.51
C GLU A 62 26.95 16.40 19.84
N ARG A 63 26.83 15.56 18.80
CA ARG A 63 26.44 14.15 18.94
C ARG A 63 27.41 13.38 19.84
N GLU A 64 28.72 13.54 19.63
CA GLU A 64 29.76 12.93 20.47
C GLU A 64 29.70 13.41 21.93
N ALA A 65 29.44 14.70 22.16
CA ALA A 65 29.27 15.25 23.50
C ALA A 65 28.09 14.60 24.24
N LYS A 66 26.94 14.44 23.56
CA LYS A 66 25.76 13.75 24.12
C LYS A 66 26.02 12.28 24.44
N ILE A 67 26.70 11.56 23.54
CA ILE A 67 27.06 10.15 23.79
C ILE A 67 28.02 10.03 24.98
N ARG A 68 29.05 10.88 25.06
CA ARG A 68 29.98 10.91 26.20
C ARG A 68 29.27 11.24 27.51
N ALA A 69 28.34 12.19 27.50
CA ALA A 69 27.52 12.52 28.67
C ALA A 69 26.67 11.32 29.13
N LYS A 70 26.07 10.58 28.19
CA LYS A 70 25.31 9.35 28.50
C LYS A 70 26.21 8.26 29.09
N LEU A 71 27.40 8.04 28.54
CA LEU A 71 28.38 7.09 29.07
C LEU A 71 28.83 7.46 30.49
N ALA A 72 29.01 8.75 30.78
CA ALA A 72 29.42 9.24 32.10
C ALA A 72 28.40 8.99 33.21
N THR A 73 27.14 8.66 32.88
CA THR A 73 26.12 8.26 33.87
C THR A 73 26.41 6.91 34.54
N GLY A 74 27.35 6.12 34.00
CA GLY A 74 27.67 4.78 34.50
C GLY A 74 26.70 3.68 34.06
N ALA A 75 25.68 4.01 33.25
CA ALA A 75 24.66 3.05 32.79
C ALA A 75 25.22 1.83 32.00
N TYR A 76 26.47 1.92 31.52
CA TYR A 76 27.14 0.87 30.74
C TYR A 76 28.45 0.39 31.37
N GLN A 77 28.62 0.51 32.69
CA GLN A 77 29.81 0.00 33.39
C GLN A 77 30.00 -1.50 33.15
N GLY A 78 31.25 -1.92 32.89
CA GLY A 78 31.60 -3.32 32.64
C GLY A 78 31.43 -3.80 31.20
N VAL A 79 30.90 -2.95 30.31
CA VAL A 79 30.85 -3.21 28.86
C VAL A 79 32.13 -2.68 28.20
N ARG A 80 32.62 -3.33 27.12
CA ARG A 80 33.76 -2.82 26.34
C ARG A 80 33.43 -1.45 25.75
N ASP A 81 34.38 -0.52 25.78
CA ASP A 81 34.16 0.89 25.42
C ASP A 81 33.47 1.12 24.07
N ASN A 82 33.87 0.36 23.04
CA ASN A 82 33.26 0.47 21.71
C ASN A 82 31.79 0.00 21.70
N VAL A 83 31.49 -1.10 22.40
CA VAL A 83 30.13 -1.61 22.53
C VAL A 83 29.28 -0.66 23.37
N ALA A 84 29.83 -0.12 24.47
CA ALA A 84 29.15 0.87 25.30
C ALA A 84 28.80 2.13 24.49
N TYR A 85 29.74 2.61 23.66
CA TYR A 85 29.51 3.77 22.78
C TYR A 85 28.36 3.51 21.80
N ASP A 86 28.35 2.36 21.13
CA ASP A 86 27.29 2.00 20.17
C ASP A 86 25.93 1.86 20.87
N MET A 87 25.89 1.24 22.06
CA MET A 87 24.67 1.12 22.87
C MET A 87 24.16 2.49 23.31
N ALA A 88 25.03 3.37 23.79
CA ALA A 88 24.66 4.73 24.18
C ALA A 88 24.16 5.56 23.00
N ALA A 89 24.83 5.48 21.85
CA ALA A 89 24.41 6.14 20.62
C ALA A 89 23.04 5.62 20.14
N HIS A 90 22.83 4.30 20.17
CA HIS A 90 21.55 3.71 19.81
C HIS A 90 20.42 4.15 20.77
N ALA A 91 20.66 4.11 22.08
CA ALA A 91 19.68 4.54 23.07
C ALA A 91 19.26 6.01 22.90
N LEU A 92 20.23 6.90 22.67
CA LEU A 92 19.96 8.32 22.42
C LEU A 92 19.22 8.54 21.10
N ALA A 93 19.57 7.80 20.04
CA ALA A 93 18.89 7.90 18.75
C ALA A 93 17.44 7.42 18.84
N SER A 94 17.20 6.29 19.53
CA SER A 94 15.86 5.75 19.78
C SER A 94 15.00 6.69 20.63
N ALA A 95 15.63 7.48 21.52
CA ALA A 95 14.96 8.53 22.29
C ALA A 95 14.78 9.86 21.52
N GLY A 96 15.33 9.98 20.30
CA GLY A 96 15.31 11.22 19.52
C GLY A 96 16.23 12.33 20.08
N GLU A 97 17.12 12.01 21.01
CA GLU A 97 18.04 12.97 21.64
C GLU A 97 19.24 13.32 20.74
N ILE A 98 19.60 12.39 19.84
CA ILE A 98 20.56 12.63 18.75
C ILE A 98 19.94 12.21 17.41
N GLY A 99 20.24 12.98 16.37
CA GLY A 99 19.89 12.62 15.00
C GLY A 99 20.82 11.54 14.42
N GLU A 100 20.54 11.15 13.18
CA GLU A 100 21.46 10.32 12.39
C GLU A 100 22.86 10.93 12.31
N LYS A 101 23.84 10.07 12.04
CA LYS A 101 25.17 10.55 11.68
C LYS A 101 25.02 11.50 10.47
N PRO A 102 25.40 12.79 10.58
CA PRO A 102 25.24 13.74 9.49
C PRO A 102 26.05 13.27 8.28
N LEU A 103 25.35 13.15 7.16
CA LEU A 103 25.91 12.84 5.85
C LEU A 103 26.17 14.15 5.10
N LEU A 104 27.18 14.16 4.24
CA LEU A 104 27.53 15.34 3.47
C LEU A 104 26.49 15.58 2.35
N GLY A 105 25.98 16.80 2.25
CA GLY A 105 24.94 17.20 1.30
C GLY A 105 23.55 17.36 1.93
N LYS A 106 22.61 17.93 1.16
CA LYS A 106 21.21 18.09 1.59
C LYS A 106 20.38 16.86 1.23
N ASN A 107 19.33 16.61 2.01
CA ASN A 107 18.31 15.62 1.66
C ASN A 107 17.68 15.96 0.31
N LEU A 108 17.46 14.93 -0.50
CA LEU A 108 16.64 15.02 -1.71
C LEU A 108 15.16 15.06 -1.28
N ALA A 109 14.34 15.84 -1.99
CA ALA A 109 12.90 15.84 -1.78
C ALA A 109 12.29 14.48 -2.16
N LYS A 110 11.17 14.10 -1.54
CA LYS A 110 10.43 12.88 -1.92
C LYS A 110 10.08 12.90 -3.41
N LYS A 111 10.25 11.77 -4.10
CA LYS A 111 10.09 11.58 -5.56
C LYS A 111 11.06 12.36 -6.43
N GLN A 112 12.12 12.93 -5.84
CA GLN A 112 13.15 13.58 -6.61
C GLN A 112 13.92 12.51 -7.40
N VAL A 113 13.89 12.64 -8.73
CA VAL A 113 14.53 11.68 -9.65
C VAL A 113 16.04 11.69 -9.45
N ILE A 114 16.61 10.50 -9.31
CA ILE A 114 18.06 10.24 -9.24
C ILE A 114 18.53 9.66 -10.57
N TYR A 115 17.79 8.68 -11.08
CA TYR A 115 18.03 8.05 -12.38
C TYR A 115 16.70 7.57 -12.96
N LYS A 116 16.53 7.65 -14.27
CA LYS A 116 15.33 7.16 -14.97
C LYS A 116 15.68 6.42 -16.25
N GLU A 117 15.10 5.26 -16.47
CA GLU A 117 15.17 4.56 -17.76
C GLU A 117 13.81 3.96 -18.13
N ASP A 118 13.73 3.33 -19.30
CA ASP A 118 12.51 2.66 -19.74
C ASP A 118 12.06 1.62 -18.71
N GLY A 119 10.84 1.79 -18.19
CA GLY A 119 10.20 0.87 -17.28
C GLY A 119 10.42 1.14 -15.78
N PHE A 120 11.37 1.97 -15.36
CA PHE A 120 11.49 2.35 -13.94
C PHE A 120 12.25 3.66 -13.68
N THR A 121 11.98 4.25 -12.52
CA THR A 121 12.67 5.42 -11.97
C THR A 121 13.30 5.06 -10.63
N LEU A 122 14.56 5.43 -10.43
CA LEU A 122 15.20 5.50 -9.10
C LEU A 122 14.98 6.91 -8.57
N GLU A 123 14.24 7.02 -7.47
CA GLU A 123 13.89 8.28 -6.84
C GLU A 123 14.23 8.28 -5.35
N ALA A 124 14.28 9.47 -4.77
CA ALA A 124 14.43 9.63 -3.34
C ALA A 124 13.10 9.38 -2.61
N ASP A 125 13.14 8.63 -1.53
CA ASP A 125 12.03 8.50 -0.58
C ASP A 125 12.39 9.09 0.79
N ALA A 126 11.38 9.41 1.60
CA ALA A 126 11.58 9.94 2.94
C ALA A 126 12.07 8.83 3.87
N SER A 127 13.23 9.03 4.51
CA SER A 127 13.70 8.12 5.56
C SER A 127 13.05 8.46 6.90
N PRO A 128 12.60 7.46 7.69
CA PRO A 128 12.08 7.66 9.05
C PRO A 128 13.04 8.41 9.97
N SER A 129 14.33 8.33 9.69
CA SER A 129 15.41 8.86 10.51
C SER A 129 15.88 10.27 10.11
N GLY A 130 15.19 10.91 9.16
CA GLY A 130 15.48 12.30 8.77
C GLY A 130 16.42 12.45 7.57
N GLY A 131 16.61 11.38 6.80
CA GLY A 131 17.33 11.36 5.52
C GLY A 131 16.43 11.16 4.30
N SER A 132 17.07 10.95 3.15
CA SER A 132 16.42 10.49 1.92
C SER A 132 16.90 9.07 1.61
N ASN A 133 16.00 8.09 1.69
CA ASN A 133 16.24 6.73 1.20
C ASN A 133 16.14 6.69 -0.33
N ILE A 134 16.40 5.53 -0.92
CA ILE A 134 16.20 5.29 -2.35
C ILE A 134 14.99 4.39 -2.58
N GLU A 135 14.26 4.64 -3.66
CA GLU A 135 13.14 3.81 -4.09
C GLU A 135 13.21 3.58 -5.59
N TRP A 136 13.02 2.33 -6.02
CA TRP A 136 12.78 2.01 -7.42
C TRP A 136 11.29 1.91 -7.67
N VAL A 137 10.74 2.81 -8.47
CA VAL A 137 9.33 2.84 -8.86
C VAL A 137 9.21 2.42 -10.32
N THR A 138 8.49 1.33 -10.60
CA THR A 138 8.28 0.91 -11.99
C THR A 138 7.16 1.69 -12.65
N GLU A 139 7.29 1.89 -13.96
CA GLU A 139 6.14 2.19 -14.79
C GLU A 139 5.16 0.98 -14.77
N PRO A 140 3.88 1.17 -15.15
CA PRO A 140 2.93 0.07 -15.21
C PRO A 140 3.41 -1.04 -16.19
N LEU A 141 3.51 -2.28 -15.70
CA LEU A 141 4.18 -3.38 -16.40
C LEU A 141 3.24 -4.17 -17.31
N GLU A 142 3.53 -4.16 -18.62
CA GLU A 142 2.76 -4.85 -19.66
C GLU A 142 3.24 -6.28 -19.88
N GLY A 143 2.76 -7.22 -19.07
CA GLY A 143 3.05 -8.63 -19.30
C GLY A 143 4.25 -9.17 -18.51
N ARG A 144 4.32 -10.50 -18.45
CA ARG A 144 5.36 -11.24 -17.70
C ARG A 144 6.77 -10.91 -18.17
N GLN A 145 6.97 -10.78 -19.48
CA GLN A 145 8.28 -10.48 -20.07
C GLN A 145 8.78 -9.09 -19.69
N THR A 146 7.89 -8.08 -19.76
CA THR A 146 8.20 -6.71 -19.34
C THR A 146 8.51 -6.65 -17.85
N ALA A 147 7.69 -7.30 -17.02
CA ALA A 147 7.95 -7.39 -15.58
C ALA A 147 9.31 -8.04 -15.28
N SER A 148 9.60 -9.20 -15.89
CA SER A 148 10.88 -9.90 -15.70
C SER A 148 12.07 -9.07 -16.17
N LYS A 149 11.97 -8.40 -17.33
CA LYS A 149 13.02 -7.55 -17.88
C LYS A 149 13.29 -6.34 -16.97
N THR A 150 12.24 -5.62 -16.57
CA THR A 150 12.35 -4.43 -15.72
C THR A 150 12.90 -4.79 -14.34
N THR A 151 12.36 -5.80 -13.67
CA THR A 151 12.89 -6.24 -12.37
C THR A 151 14.32 -6.77 -12.49
N GLY A 152 14.67 -7.49 -13.56
CA GLY A 152 16.05 -7.93 -13.80
C GLY A 152 17.02 -6.76 -13.98
N ARG A 153 16.58 -5.63 -14.55
CA ARG A 153 17.37 -4.39 -14.63
C ARG A 153 17.56 -3.74 -13.27
N ILE A 154 16.50 -3.65 -12.47
CA ILE A 154 16.57 -3.17 -11.08
C ILE A 154 17.51 -4.04 -10.26
N GLN A 155 17.39 -5.36 -10.34
CA GLN A 155 18.25 -6.32 -9.66
C GLN A 155 19.73 -6.07 -9.99
N LYS A 156 20.08 -5.89 -11.28
CA LYS A 156 21.45 -5.56 -11.69
C LYS A 156 21.95 -4.23 -11.11
N MET A 157 21.07 -3.23 -10.96
CA MET A 157 21.43 -1.95 -10.35
C MET A 157 21.68 -2.10 -8.85
N VAL A 158 20.85 -2.89 -8.17
CA VAL A 158 21.06 -3.26 -6.77
C VAL A 158 22.38 -4.01 -6.59
N SER A 159 22.70 -4.97 -7.48
CA SER A 159 24.01 -5.64 -7.51
C SER A 159 25.17 -4.65 -7.66
N LEU A 160 25.01 -3.67 -8.56
CA LEU A 160 26.01 -2.63 -8.77
C LEU A 160 26.25 -1.84 -7.49
N PHE A 161 25.19 -1.41 -6.81
CA PHE A 161 25.30 -0.68 -5.56
C PHE A 161 25.89 -1.54 -4.45
N ASN A 162 25.47 -2.80 -4.30
CA ASN A 162 25.99 -3.73 -3.29
C ASN A 162 27.51 -3.97 -3.42
N ARG A 163 28.09 -3.85 -4.62
CA ARG A 163 29.56 -3.91 -4.78
C ARG A 163 30.30 -2.75 -4.10
N SER A 164 29.60 -1.66 -3.82
CA SER A 164 30.11 -0.47 -3.14
C SER A 164 29.68 -0.39 -1.66
N LYS A 165 29.16 -1.47 -1.06
CA LYS A 165 28.65 -1.46 0.32
C LYS A 165 29.69 -1.08 1.38
N ASP A 166 30.97 -1.32 1.08
CA ASP A 166 32.09 -0.99 1.95
C ASP A 166 32.75 0.36 1.60
N SER A 167 32.22 1.07 0.59
CA SER A 167 32.68 2.42 0.22
C SER A 167 32.08 3.47 1.16
N GLU A 168 32.79 4.57 1.39
CA GLU A 168 32.23 5.69 2.17
C GLU A 168 30.97 6.27 1.49
N TYR A 169 31.01 6.38 0.17
CA TYR A 169 29.91 6.82 -0.68
C TYR A 169 30.10 6.35 -2.13
N VAL A 170 29.07 6.53 -2.94
CA VAL A 170 29.06 6.36 -4.39
C VAL A 170 28.62 7.67 -5.05
N ASP A 171 29.43 8.20 -5.96
CA ASP A 171 29.04 9.34 -6.79
C ASP A 171 28.13 8.86 -7.93
N LEU A 172 26.85 9.27 -7.91
CA LEU A 172 25.83 8.87 -8.88
C LEU A 172 25.86 9.75 -10.14
N ALA A 173 27.05 9.99 -10.70
CA ALA A 173 27.23 10.76 -11.91
C ALA A 173 26.77 10.00 -13.17
N PRO A 174 26.46 10.69 -14.29
CA PRO A 174 26.09 10.02 -15.55
C PRO A 174 27.09 8.95 -16.02
N ASP A 175 28.40 9.19 -15.83
CA ASP A 175 29.44 8.25 -16.23
C ASP A 175 29.47 6.98 -15.38
N PHE A 176 29.07 7.07 -14.10
CA PHE A 176 28.93 5.89 -13.24
C PHE A 176 27.88 4.92 -13.81
N PHE A 177 26.71 5.43 -14.20
CA PHE A 177 25.66 4.62 -14.81
C PHE A 177 26.07 4.06 -16.18
N ARG A 178 26.60 4.91 -17.06
CA ARG A 178 27.03 4.50 -18.41
C ARG A 178 28.11 3.42 -18.38
N ALA A 179 29.12 3.58 -17.53
CA ALA A 179 30.19 2.59 -17.35
C ALA A 179 29.67 1.21 -16.90
N ASN A 180 28.48 1.15 -16.30
CA ASN A 180 27.85 -0.06 -15.83
C ASN A 180 26.67 -0.53 -16.69
N GLY A 181 26.53 -0.02 -17.92
CA GLY A 181 25.50 -0.44 -18.87
C GLY A 181 24.11 0.11 -18.54
N PHE A 182 24.04 1.27 -17.88
CA PHE A 182 22.82 2.01 -17.60
C PHE A 182 22.82 3.29 -18.44
N ASN A 183 21.98 3.32 -19.48
CA ASN A 183 21.91 4.39 -20.47
C ASN A 183 20.71 5.33 -20.25
N GLY A 184 20.10 5.30 -19.07
CA GLY A 184 18.99 6.16 -18.71
C GLY A 184 19.40 7.62 -18.52
N PHE A 185 18.39 8.43 -18.22
CA PHE A 185 18.53 9.83 -17.84
C PHE A 185 19.02 9.98 -16.40
N VAL A 186 20.00 10.87 -16.22
CA VAL A 186 20.49 11.33 -14.92
C VAL A 186 20.41 12.86 -14.95
N PRO A 187 19.78 13.52 -13.95
CA PRO A 187 19.76 14.98 -13.87
C PRO A 187 21.18 15.54 -13.79
N ALA A 188 21.64 16.21 -14.86
CA ALA A 188 23.04 16.61 -15.03
C ALA A 188 23.46 17.76 -14.09
N GLU A 189 22.48 18.56 -13.65
CA GLU A 189 22.66 19.70 -12.77
C GLU A 189 22.91 19.31 -11.31
N ARG A 190 22.71 18.04 -10.95
CA ARG A 190 22.82 17.55 -9.58
C ARG A 190 24.06 16.70 -9.36
N LYS A 191 24.69 16.91 -8.22
CA LYS A 191 25.80 16.08 -7.74
C LYS A 191 25.27 15.19 -6.63
N ILE A 192 24.68 14.06 -7.01
CA ILE A 192 24.07 13.14 -6.05
C ILE A 192 25.11 12.17 -5.53
N ARG A 193 25.20 12.05 -4.21
CA ARG A 193 25.94 10.99 -3.52
C ARG A 193 25.00 10.02 -2.85
N MET A 194 25.37 8.75 -2.89
CA MET A 194 24.71 7.69 -2.14
C MET A 194 25.66 7.18 -1.06
N TYR A 195 25.15 7.05 0.16
CA TYR A 195 25.87 6.62 1.34
C TYR A 195 25.35 5.24 1.77
N PRO A 196 26.18 4.20 1.65
CA PRO A 196 25.83 2.88 2.15
C PRO A 196 25.48 2.90 3.63
N VAL A 197 24.37 2.24 3.96
CA VAL A 197 24.03 1.91 5.35
C VAL A 197 24.41 0.44 5.54
N GLN A 198 25.30 0.20 6.52
CA GLN A 198 25.98 -1.08 6.83
C GLN A 198 25.43 -2.32 6.11
N GLY A 199 26.25 -2.90 5.25
CA GLY A 199 25.94 -4.15 4.55
C GLY A 199 25.20 -3.93 3.22
N GLU A 200 24.55 -4.99 2.76
CA GLU A 200 23.83 -5.00 1.48
C GLU A 200 22.51 -4.24 1.58
N ILE A 201 22.07 -3.70 0.45
CA ILE A 201 20.75 -3.08 0.32
C ILE A 201 19.68 -4.14 0.58
N GLY A 202 19.03 -4.02 1.72
CA GLY A 202 17.76 -4.67 1.98
C GLY A 202 16.63 -3.90 1.31
N LEU A 203 15.80 -4.59 0.53
CA LEU A 203 14.67 -4.00 -0.19
C LEU A 203 13.35 -4.35 0.51
N GLN A 204 12.44 -3.39 0.62
CA GLN A 204 11.07 -3.63 1.04
C GLN A 204 10.16 -3.58 -0.19
N PRO A 205 9.85 -4.73 -0.83
CA PRO A 205 9.03 -4.74 -2.02
C PRO A 205 7.58 -4.41 -1.69
N GLN A 206 7.01 -3.49 -2.45
CA GLN A 206 5.60 -3.15 -2.48
C GLN A 206 5.07 -3.45 -3.88
N PHE A 207 3.83 -3.91 -3.95
CA PHE A 207 3.19 -4.34 -5.19
C PHE A 207 1.84 -3.64 -5.34
N THR A 208 1.67 -2.85 -6.40
CA THR A 208 0.42 -2.16 -6.71
C THR A 208 -0.22 -2.77 -7.95
N CYS A 209 -1.52 -3.01 -7.90
CA CYS A 209 -2.28 -3.48 -9.07
C CYS A 209 -3.75 -3.03 -9.03
N GLY A 210 -4.38 -3.00 -10.20
CA GLY A 210 -5.81 -2.74 -10.33
C GLY A 210 -6.64 -4.03 -10.42
N PHE A 211 -7.62 -4.18 -9.53
CA PHE A 211 -8.65 -5.22 -9.58
C PHE A 211 -10.04 -4.57 -9.73
N SER A 212 -10.97 -5.25 -10.39
CA SER A 212 -12.39 -4.98 -10.16
C SER A 212 -12.78 -5.51 -8.76
N LEU A 213 -13.91 -5.05 -8.21
CA LEU A 213 -14.41 -5.59 -6.94
C LEU A 213 -14.65 -7.11 -7.01
N GLU A 214 -15.08 -7.63 -8.17
CA GLU A 214 -15.22 -9.07 -8.36
C GLU A 214 -13.87 -9.80 -8.39
N GLU A 215 -12.86 -9.27 -9.07
CA GLU A 215 -11.52 -9.86 -9.03
C GLU A 215 -10.93 -9.81 -7.61
N PHE A 216 -11.22 -8.75 -6.87
CA PHE A 216 -10.79 -8.63 -5.49
C PHE A 216 -11.49 -9.64 -4.56
N SER A 217 -12.75 -9.99 -4.80
CA SER A 217 -13.39 -11.09 -4.04
C SER A 217 -12.66 -12.43 -4.24
N ARG A 218 -12.07 -12.65 -5.43
CA ARG A 218 -11.24 -13.83 -5.69
C ARG A 218 -9.90 -13.75 -4.94
N VAL A 219 -9.32 -12.55 -4.80
CA VAL A 219 -8.15 -12.32 -3.94
C VAL A 219 -8.47 -12.72 -2.50
N LEU A 220 -9.57 -12.24 -1.94
CA LEU A 220 -9.99 -12.61 -0.57
C LEU A 220 -10.17 -14.12 -0.43
N SER A 221 -10.82 -14.76 -1.41
CA SER A 221 -11.01 -16.21 -1.42
C SER A 221 -9.69 -16.97 -1.41
N TYR A 222 -8.73 -16.56 -2.25
CA TYR A 222 -7.39 -17.16 -2.30
C TYR A 222 -6.65 -17.05 -0.97
N LEU A 223 -6.61 -15.84 -0.40
CA LEU A 223 -5.91 -15.57 0.85
C LEU A 223 -6.49 -16.45 1.97
N ASN A 224 -7.81 -16.62 2.01
CA ASN A 224 -8.45 -17.50 2.97
C ASN A 224 -8.17 -18.99 2.71
N GLU A 225 -8.19 -19.46 1.47
CA GLU A 225 -7.90 -20.87 1.16
C GLU A 225 -6.50 -21.24 1.66
N ARG A 226 -5.51 -20.38 1.41
CA ARG A 226 -4.13 -20.63 1.87
C ARG A 226 -3.99 -20.61 3.39
N GLU A 227 -4.74 -19.77 4.08
CA GLU A 227 -4.77 -19.77 5.54
C GLU A 227 -5.33 -21.09 6.09
N ARG A 228 -6.46 -21.58 5.55
CA ARG A 228 -7.04 -22.88 5.95
C ARG A 228 -6.09 -24.04 5.74
N GLU A 229 -5.29 -23.99 4.67
CA GLU A 229 -4.25 -24.99 4.40
C GLU A 229 -3.02 -24.89 5.35
N GLY A 230 -3.01 -23.94 6.29
CA GLY A 230 -1.86 -23.66 7.16
C GLY A 230 -0.65 -23.12 6.40
N ARG A 231 -0.82 -22.75 5.12
CA ARG A 231 0.25 -22.26 4.24
C ARG A 231 0.52 -20.75 4.43
N GLY A 232 -0.30 -20.10 5.25
CA GLY A 232 -0.36 -18.64 5.40
C GLY A 232 -1.06 -18.01 4.21
N ALA A 233 -1.87 -16.97 4.42
CA ALA A 233 -2.61 -16.27 3.36
C ALA A 233 -1.71 -15.89 2.16
N ILE A 234 -0.46 -15.54 2.49
CA ILE A 234 0.68 -15.38 1.59
C ILE A 234 1.81 -16.21 2.24
N PRO A 235 2.66 -16.96 1.50
CA PRO A 235 3.56 -17.96 2.09
C PRO A 235 4.18 -17.50 3.41
N ARG A 236 4.00 -18.19 4.55
CA ARG A 236 4.48 -17.74 5.89
C ARG A 236 5.97 -17.34 5.98
N ARG A 237 6.79 -17.67 4.97
CA ARG A 237 8.14 -17.13 4.76
C ARG A 237 8.20 -15.68 4.26
N ILE A 238 7.04 -15.03 4.12
CA ILE A 238 6.87 -13.72 3.46
C ILE A 238 6.39 -12.69 4.50
N LEU A 239 5.48 -13.01 5.43
CA LEU A 239 4.85 -12.01 6.32
C LEU A 239 5.52 -11.71 7.68
N SER A 240 6.76 -12.16 7.96
CA SER A 240 7.43 -11.83 9.23
C SER A 240 8.68 -10.97 9.02
N ALA A 241 8.49 -9.64 8.96
CA ALA A 241 9.46 -8.64 9.46
C ALA A 241 8.88 -7.23 9.28
N GLY A 242 7.90 -6.88 10.12
CA GLY A 242 7.61 -5.48 10.45
C GLY A 242 7.86 -5.31 11.94
N THR A 243 8.95 -4.64 12.32
CA THR A 243 9.40 -4.45 13.71
C THR A 243 8.60 -3.35 14.45
N GLY A 244 7.29 -3.26 14.24
CA GLY A 244 6.48 -2.19 14.84
C GLY A 244 5.17 -2.73 15.35
N GLU A 245 4.92 -2.49 16.64
CA GLU A 245 3.70 -2.80 17.40
C GLU A 245 2.43 -2.50 16.59
N GLY A 246 1.78 -3.55 16.09
CA GLY A 246 0.51 -3.50 15.36
C GLY A 246 0.06 -4.90 14.98
N SER A 247 -1.26 -5.14 14.94
CA SER A 247 -1.85 -6.43 14.58
C SER A 247 -1.33 -6.96 13.23
N ASP A 248 -1.25 -8.28 13.07
CA ASP A 248 -0.83 -8.93 11.82
C ASP A 248 -1.84 -8.59 10.70
N PRO A 249 -1.42 -8.01 9.55
CA PRO A 249 -2.31 -7.76 8.41
C PRO A 249 -3.08 -8.99 7.93
N ALA A 250 -2.52 -10.19 8.10
CA ALA A 250 -3.22 -11.42 7.83
C ALA A 250 -4.38 -11.62 8.81
N GLU A 251 -4.17 -11.38 10.10
CA GLU A 251 -5.20 -11.54 11.15
C GLU A 251 -6.39 -10.60 10.96
N ASP A 252 -6.16 -9.33 10.63
CA ASP A 252 -7.28 -8.39 10.39
C ASP A 252 -8.05 -8.73 9.12
N LEU A 253 -7.35 -9.22 8.10
CA LEU A 253 -7.99 -9.73 6.89
C LEU A 253 -8.81 -10.98 7.19
N THR A 254 -8.28 -11.90 8.00
CA THR A 254 -9.00 -13.09 8.47
C THR A 254 -10.23 -12.73 9.27
N LEU A 255 -10.14 -11.77 10.18
CA LEU A 255 -11.28 -11.26 10.95
C LEU A 255 -12.36 -10.66 10.04
N ALA A 256 -11.96 -9.81 9.09
CA ALA A 256 -12.87 -9.22 8.12
C ALA A 256 -13.55 -10.29 7.25
N ILE A 257 -12.78 -11.26 6.74
CA ILE A 257 -13.31 -12.37 5.93
C ILE A 257 -14.25 -13.25 6.77
N SER A 258 -13.89 -13.55 8.02
CA SER A 258 -14.73 -14.34 8.92
C SER A 258 -16.05 -13.64 9.24
N GLY A 259 -16.02 -12.32 9.42
CA GLY A 259 -17.23 -11.50 9.55
C GLY A 259 -18.14 -11.57 8.33
N VAL A 260 -17.58 -11.58 7.12
CA VAL A 260 -18.34 -11.79 5.87
C VAL A 260 -18.96 -13.20 5.80
N ARG A 261 -18.36 -14.20 6.47
CA ARG A 261 -18.83 -15.59 6.44
C ARG A 261 -19.94 -15.92 7.43
N GLY A 262 -20.14 -15.10 8.47
CA GLY A 262 -21.10 -15.40 9.53
C GLY A 262 -20.73 -16.61 10.41
N GLU A 263 -19.49 -17.11 10.33
CA GLU A 263 -19.04 -18.25 11.15
C GLU A 263 -18.90 -17.78 12.62
N SER A 264 -19.80 -18.28 13.49
CA SER A 264 -20.02 -17.94 14.91
C SER A 264 -20.87 -16.68 15.20
N LEU A 265 -22.10 -16.64 14.67
CA LEU A 265 -23.15 -15.77 15.19
C LEU A 265 -24.07 -16.61 16.10
N GLY A 266 -24.03 -16.36 17.41
CA GLY A 266 -25.09 -16.85 18.30
C GLY A 266 -26.43 -16.27 17.81
N ALA A 267 -27.48 -17.08 17.86
CA ALA A 267 -28.82 -16.69 17.42
C ALA A 267 -29.24 -15.37 18.09
N LEU A 268 -29.64 -14.40 17.27
CA LEU A 268 -30.29 -13.17 17.73
C LEU A 268 -31.80 -13.40 17.75
N ASP A 269 -32.44 -12.98 18.83
CA ASP A 269 -33.89 -13.04 19.05
C ASP A 269 -34.58 -11.97 18.21
N GLU A 270 -35.73 -12.32 17.60
CA GLU A 270 -36.49 -11.47 16.67
C GLU A 270 -37.06 -10.21 17.34
N THR A 271 -37.05 -10.14 18.67
CA THR A 271 -37.67 -9.06 19.44
C THR A 271 -36.94 -7.72 19.36
N ASP A 272 -35.68 -7.70 18.92
CA ASP A 272 -34.85 -6.49 18.99
C ASP A 272 -35.10 -5.51 17.83
N PHE A 273 -35.72 -5.94 16.71
CA PHE A 273 -35.90 -5.11 15.51
C PHE A 273 -37.19 -5.40 14.72
N PRO A 274 -38.38 -5.05 15.24
CA PRO A 274 -39.67 -5.34 14.60
C PRO A 274 -39.88 -4.69 13.22
N GLU A 275 -39.12 -3.63 12.89
CA GLU A 275 -39.14 -2.98 11.57
C GLU A 275 -38.55 -3.86 10.45
N LEU A 276 -37.83 -4.94 10.79
CA LEU A 276 -37.23 -5.90 9.86
C LEU A 276 -38.11 -7.14 9.59
N ALA A 277 -39.19 -7.32 10.37
CA ALA A 277 -40.05 -8.51 10.29
C ALA A 277 -40.88 -8.62 9.00
N GLY A 278 -41.09 -7.51 8.28
CA GLY A 278 -41.76 -7.51 6.97
C GLY A 278 -40.88 -7.94 5.79
N ILE A 279 -39.61 -8.31 6.05
CA ILE A 279 -38.59 -8.55 5.02
C ILE A 279 -38.27 -10.04 4.84
N GLY A 280 -38.83 -10.95 5.66
CA GLY A 280 -38.65 -12.40 5.51
C GLY A 280 -37.21 -12.84 5.77
N PHE A 281 -36.79 -12.79 7.03
CA PHE A 281 -35.51 -13.33 7.49
C PHE A 281 -35.76 -14.65 8.21
N ASP A 282 -35.56 -15.78 7.52
CA ASP A 282 -35.25 -17.07 8.18
C ASP A 282 -33.73 -17.20 8.23
N MET A 283 -33.13 -17.22 9.43
CA MET A 283 -31.68 -17.36 9.61
C MET A 283 -31.32 -18.64 10.36
N GLU A 284 -31.24 -19.75 9.63
CA GLU A 284 -30.09 -20.64 9.80
C GLU A 284 -28.98 -20.10 8.90
N LEU A 285 -27.92 -19.57 9.50
CA LEU A 285 -26.80 -18.91 8.81
C LEU A 285 -25.91 -19.91 8.05
N SER A 286 -26.46 -20.49 6.99
CA SER A 286 -25.71 -20.97 5.83
C SER A 286 -26.07 -20.08 4.63
N TRP A 287 -25.24 -19.05 4.37
CA TRP A 287 -25.05 -18.43 3.06
C TRP A 287 -26.28 -18.18 2.16
N ASP A 288 -27.36 -17.55 2.65
CA ASP A 288 -28.48 -17.13 1.78
C ASP A 288 -28.64 -15.60 1.69
N LEU A 289 -27.63 -14.94 1.09
CA LEU A 289 -27.77 -13.55 0.64
C LEU A 289 -28.69 -13.43 -0.59
N ASP A 290 -29.01 -14.57 -1.24
CA ASP A 290 -29.88 -14.64 -2.41
C ASP A 290 -31.37 -14.56 -2.01
N GLN A 291 -31.76 -15.07 -0.83
CA GLN A 291 -33.08 -14.81 -0.24
C GLN A 291 -33.34 -13.32 0.04
N LEU A 292 -32.34 -12.56 0.48
CA LEU A 292 -32.46 -11.12 0.79
C LEU A 292 -32.76 -10.22 -0.44
N LEU A 293 -32.58 -10.75 -1.65
CA LEU A 293 -32.80 -10.04 -2.91
C LEU A 293 -33.81 -10.75 -3.83
N GLY A 294 -34.34 -11.92 -3.43
CA GLY A 294 -35.27 -12.76 -4.21
C GLY A 294 -36.71 -12.24 -4.32
N ASN A 295 -37.12 -11.22 -3.54
CA ASN A 295 -38.50 -10.70 -3.57
C ASN A 295 -38.80 -9.70 -4.71
N VAL A 296 -38.06 -9.78 -5.82
CA VAL A 296 -38.44 -9.16 -7.10
C VAL A 296 -38.45 -10.24 -8.20
N ALA A 297 -39.31 -11.23 -8.03
CA ALA A 297 -39.69 -12.11 -9.13
C ALA A 297 -40.69 -11.36 -10.02
N ILE A 298 -40.25 -10.97 -11.22
CA ILE A 298 -41.17 -10.75 -12.33
C ILE A 298 -41.79 -12.11 -12.62
N ALA A 299 -43.10 -12.22 -12.46
CA ALA A 299 -43.86 -13.41 -12.84
C ALA A 299 -43.58 -13.77 -14.30
N SER A 300 -42.91 -14.89 -14.52
CA SER A 300 -43.00 -15.65 -15.77
C SER A 300 -43.65 -16.99 -15.44
N GLU A 301 -44.94 -16.93 -15.14
CA GLU A 301 -45.81 -18.11 -15.22
C GLU A 301 -46.02 -18.42 -16.70
N ASP A 302 -45.50 -19.56 -17.13
CA ASP A 302 -46.04 -20.47 -18.13
C ASP A 302 -44.88 -21.19 -18.82
N LEU A 303 -44.52 -22.36 -18.30
CA LEU A 303 -44.02 -23.53 -19.04
C LEU A 303 -43.67 -24.65 -18.05
N GLU A 304 -44.67 -25.43 -17.64
CA GLU A 304 -44.47 -26.79 -17.14
C GLU A 304 -45.50 -27.71 -17.77
N LYS A 305 -45.07 -28.56 -18.72
CA LYS A 305 -45.55 -29.95 -18.86
C LYS A 305 -44.46 -30.82 -19.47
N ASP A 306 -44.22 -31.93 -18.76
CA ASP A 306 -43.63 -33.21 -19.16
C ASP A 306 -42.18 -33.22 -19.67
N GLU A 307 -41.25 -33.76 -18.87
CA GLU A 307 -40.16 -34.64 -19.34
C GLU A 307 -39.49 -35.44 -18.17
N PRO A 308 -38.80 -36.57 -18.47
CA PRO A 308 -38.61 -37.69 -17.54
C PRO A 308 -37.43 -37.57 -16.58
N LYS A 309 -37.48 -38.37 -15.51
CA LYS A 309 -36.38 -38.58 -14.55
C LYS A 309 -35.17 -39.22 -15.24
N GLU A 310 -34.26 -38.40 -15.75
CA GLU A 310 -32.91 -38.82 -16.11
C GLU A 310 -31.91 -38.67 -14.95
N ASP A 311 -30.93 -39.55 -15.00
CA ASP A 311 -29.91 -39.87 -14.03
C ASP A 311 -29.07 -38.64 -13.62
N VAL A 312 -29.30 -38.14 -12.39
CA VAL A 312 -28.67 -36.92 -11.85
C VAL A 312 -27.14 -37.03 -11.81
N ASP A 313 -26.60 -38.24 -11.75
CA ASP A 313 -25.16 -38.49 -11.70
C ASP A 313 -24.49 -38.40 -13.08
N ALA A 314 -25.23 -38.46 -14.19
CA ALA A 314 -24.71 -38.31 -15.55
C ALA A 314 -24.59 -36.84 -16.00
N LEU A 315 -25.21 -35.89 -15.29
CA LEU A 315 -25.19 -34.45 -15.60
C LEU A 315 -24.11 -33.64 -14.86
N LEU A 316 -23.37 -34.27 -13.93
CA LEU A 316 -22.31 -33.62 -13.16
C LEU A 316 -21.14 -33.02 -13.96
N PRO A 317 -20.71 -33.51 -15.14
CA PRO A 317 -19.67 -32.84 -15.92
C PRO A 317 -20.19 -31.65 -16.76
N PHE A 318 -21.52 -31.42 -16.80
CA PHE A 318 -22.15 -30.31 -17.54
C PHE A 318 -22.81 -29.26 -16.63
N TRP A 319 -22.50 -29.28 -15.32
CA TRP A 319 -22.93 -28.18 -14.45
C TRP A 319 -22.43 -26.85 -15.03
N PRO A 320 -23.33 -25.91 -15.39
CA PRO A 320 -22.95 -24.72 -16.11
C PRO A 320 -21.91 -23.98 -15.27
N ALA A 321 -20.91 -23.43 -15.96
CA ALA A 321 -19.90 -22.57 -15.39
C ALA A 321 -20.55 -21.54 -14.43
N ARG A 322 -20.51 -21.89 -13.14
CA ARG A 322 -20.76 -21.12 -11.92
C ARG A 322 -21.58 -19.85 -12.12
N VAL A 323 -22.81 -19.85 -11.60
CA VAL A 323 -23.58 -18.62 -11.34
C VAL A 323 -22.63 -17.62 -10.68
N ARG A 324 -22.34 -16.53 -11.40
CA ARG A 324 -21.49 -15.45 -10.91
C ARG A 324 -22.19 -14.93 -9.66
N ASP A 325 -21.55 -15.05 -8.49
CA ASP A 325 -22.05 -14.48 -7.25
C ASP A 325 -22.27 -12.98 -7.48
N LYS A 326 -23.53 -12.58 -7.67
CA LYS A 326 -23.90 -11.20 -7.99
C LYS A 326 -23.53 -10.24 -6.87
N ASN A 327 -23.33 -10.78 -5.66
CA ASN A 327 -22.97 -10.06 -4.46
C ASN A 327 -21.46 -10.05 -4.18
N ALA A 328 -20.65 -10.72 -5.01
CA ALA A 328 -19.19 -10.73 -4.86
C ALA A 328 -18.58 -9.32 -4.78
N PRO A 329 -19.02 -8.32 -5.58
CA PRO A 329 -18.54 -6.95 -5.44
C PRO A 329 -18.86 -6.30 -4.10
N LEU A 330 -20.06 -6.53 -3.56
CA LEU A 330 -20.47 -5.99 -2.26
C LEU A 330 -19.66 -6.64 -1.12
N LYS A 331 -19.48 -7.95 -1.14
CA LYS A 331 -18.65 -8.69 -0.17
C LYS A 331 -17.20 -8.17 -0.16
N ALA A 332 -16.65 -7.93 -1.35
CA ALA A 332 -15.32 -7.34 -1.53
C ALA A 332 -15.22 -5.94 -0.91
N LEU A 333 -16.20 -5.06 -1.16
CA LEU A 333 -16.24 -3.72 -0.58
C LEU A 333 -16.37 -3.78 0.95
N LEU A 334 -17.28 -4.59 1.47
CA LEU A 334 -17.51 -4.72 2.92
C LEU A 334 -16.28 -5.26 3.64
N ALA A 335 -15.56 -6.22 3.06
CA ALA A 335 -14.31 -6.72 3.63
C ALA A 335 -13.25 -5.61 3.73
N LEU A 336 -13.08 -4.81 2.68
CA LEU A 336 -12.14 -3.67 2.70
C LEU A 336 -12.53 -2.64 3.77
N VAL A 337 -13.81 -2.29 3.83
CA VAL A 337 -14.33 -1.34 4.82
C VAL A 337 -14.11 -1.89 6.24
N ALA A 338 -14.40 -3.17 6.48
CA ALA A 338 -14.20 -3.80 7.77
C ALA A 338 -12.72 -3.80 8.20
N MET A 339 -11.78 -4.04 7.29
CA MET A 339 -10.35 -3.93 7.59
C MET A 339 -9.96 -2.53 8.09
N TYR A 340 -10.47 -1.47 7.46
CA TYR A 340 -10.21 -0.09 7.87
C TYR A 340 -10.86 0.23 9.22
N LEU A 341 -12.08 -0.27 9.46
CA LEU A 341 -12.76 -0.11 10.76
C LEU A 341 -11.98 -0.80 11.89
N ILE A 342 -11.58 -2.06 11.70
CA ILE A 342 -10.80 -2.85 12.66
C ILE A 342 -9.46 -2.17 12.96
N ARG A 343 -8.74 -1.75 11.92
CA ARG A 343 -7.48 -1.04 12.07
C ARG A 343 -7.63 0.32 12.73
N GLY A 344 -8.67 1.08 12.38
CA GLY A 344 -8.94 2.37 13.00
C GLY A 344 -9.25 2.26 14.49
N LYS A 345 -9.99 1.22 14.90
CA LYS A 345 -10.25 0.90 16.32
C LYS A 345 -8.98 0.53 17.08
N ASN A 346 -8.04 -0.16 16.43
CA ASN A 346 -6.82 -0.69 17.06
C ASN A 346 -5.57 0.14 16.79
N LEU A 347 -5.73 1.36 16.28
CA LEU A 347 -4.61 2.19 15.87
C LEU A 347 -3.83 2.70 17.10
N PRO A 348 -2.51 2.46 17.22
CA PRO A 348 -1.73 2.99 18.34
C PRO A 348 -1.76 4.52 18.41
N GLU A 349 -1.55 5.07 19.62
CA GLU A 349 -1.48 6.52 19.79
C GLU A 349 -0.33 7.11 18.97
N GLY A 350 -0.66 8.13 18.17
CA GLY A 350 0.31 8.80 17.33
C GLY A 350 0.80 7.96 16.15
N ALA A 351 0.10 6.89 15.78
CA ALA A 351 0.40 6.14 14.58
C ALA A 351 0.33 7.04 13.34
N ASN A 352 1.17 6.71 12.34
CA ASN A 352 1.07 7.34 11.03
C ASN A 352 -0.26 6.95 10.39
N SER A 353 -0.94 7.89 9.75
CA SER A 353 -2.19 7.68 9.00
C SER A 353 -2.14 6.53 8.00
N LYS A 354 -1.00 6.24 7.38
CA LYS A 354 -0.86 5.09 6.46
C LYS A 354 -1.00 3.74 7.17
N ALA A 355 -0.81 3.68 8.49
CA ALA A 355 -0.98 2.46 9.27
C ALA A 355 -2.45 2.02 9.35
N ILE A 356 -3.40 2.92 9.07
CA ILE A 356 -4.84 2.61 9.03
C ILE A 356 -5.16 1.52 8.03
N ALA A 357 -4.43 1.44 6.92
CA ALA A 357 -4.69 0.43 5.91
C ALA A 357 -3.93 -0.90 6.14
N GLY A 358 -3.09 -0.98 7.17
CA GLY A 358 -2.29 -2.16 7.45
C GLY A 358 -1.42 -2.60 6.25
N GLY A 359 -1.37 -3.92 5.98
CA GLY A 359 -0.63 -4.51 4.86
C GLY A 359 -1.35 -4.46 3.50
N LEU A 360 -2.63 -4.08 3.49
CA LEU A 360 -3.44 -3.97 2.29
C LEU A 360 -3.99 -2.56 2.15
N LEU A 361 -3.24 -1.70 1.48
CA LEU A 361 -3.67 -0.34 1.21
C LEU A 361 -4.53 -0.29 -0.05
N SER A 362 -5.84 -0.12 0.13
CA SER A 362 -6.69 0.29 -0.98
C SER A 362 -6.51 1.79 -1.15
N ARG A 363 -5.69 2.21 -2.14
CA ARG A 363 -5.50 3.64 -2.47
C ARG A 363 -6.71 4.15 -3.26
N THR A 364 -7.92 4.04 -2.70
CA THR A 364 -9.19 4.30 -3.41
C THR A 364 -10.18 5.08 -2.58
N ASP A 365 -11.00 5.84 -3.30
CA ASP A 365 -12.23 6.49 -2.82
C ASP A 365 -13.31 5.41 -2.58
N PHE A 366 -13.69 5.17 -1.32
CA PHE A 366 -14.68 4.15 -0.97
C PHE A 366 -16.09 4.48 -1.50
N GLY A 367 -16.45 5.76 -1.59
CA GLY A 367 -17.69 6.20 -2.22
C GLY A 367 -17.69 5.87 -3.71
N TYR A 368 -16.57 6.09 -4.39
CA TYR A 368 -16.41 5.65 -5.78
C TYR A 368 -16.50 4.12 -5.93
N ASN A 369 -15.89 3.35 -5.02
CA ASN A 369 -16.00 1.88 -5.07
C ASN A 369 -17.45 1.43 -4.88
N PHE A 370 -18.23 2.11 -4.05
CA PHE A 370 -19.66 1.85 -3.91
C PHE A 370 -20.41 2.09 -5.24
N GLU A 371 -20.03 3.12 -6.02
CA GLU A 371 -20.63 3.36 -7.34
C GLU A 371 -20.39 2.25 -8.36
N LEU A 372 -19.37 1.41 -8.15
CA LEU A 372 -19.06 0.25 -8.99
C LEU A 372 -19.96 -0.96 -8.69
N LEU A 373 -20.80 -0.90 -7.64
CA LEU A 373 -21.75 -1.96 -7.32
C LEU A 373 -22.89 -2.02 -8.35
N PRO A 374 -23.53 -3.20 -8.53
CA PRO A 374 -24.76 -3.33 -9.31
C PRO A 374 -25.84 -2.32 -8.89
N GLU A 375 -26.61 -1.82 -9.85
CA GLU A 375 -27.58 -0.74 -9.61
C GLU A 375 -28.68 -1.15 -8.62
N GLU A 376 -29.09 -2.42 -8.60
CA GLU A 376 -30.04 -2.93 -7.60
C GLU A 376 -29.52 -2.79 -6.16
N ILE A 377 -28.23 -3.06 -5.94
CA ILE A 377 -27.59 -2.96 -4.62
C ILE A 377 -27.46 -1.48 -4.23
N LYS A 378 -27.01 -0.63 -5.16
CA LYS A 378 -26.88 0.82 -4.92
C LYS A 378 -28.21 1.45 -4.54
N ARG A 379 -29.28 1.16 -5.31
CA ARG A 379 -30.63 1.66 -5.04
C ARG A 379 -31.12 1.25 -3.65
N LYS A 380 -30.91 -0.01 -3.26
CA LYS A 380 -31.31 -0.53 -1.94
C LYS A 380 -30.65 0.26 -0.81
N PHE A 381 -29.32 0.40 -0.83
CA PHE A 381 -28.61 1.11 0.23
C PHE A 381 -28.81 2.63 0.17
N ARG A 382 -28.99 3.25 -1.00
CA ARG A 382 -29.34 4.68 -1.08
C ARG A 382 -30.70 4.98 -0.48
N ALA A 383 -31.68 4.08 -0.64
CA ALA A 383 -32.99 4.21 -0.02
C ALA A 383 -32.94 4.07 1.51
N ASN A 384 -32.00 3.28 2.04
CA ASN A 384 -31.77 3.14 3.48
C ASN A 384 -30.25 3.03 3.79
N PRO A 385 -29.55 4.17 3.93
CA PRO A 385 -28.10 4.17 4.14
C PRO A 385 -27.67 3.49 5.45
N ASP A 386 -28.51 3.53 6.49
CA ASP A 386 -28.24 2.88 7.77
C ASP A 386 -28.16 1.36 7.65
N LEU A 387 -28.81 0.76 6.65
CA LEU A 387 -28.67 -0.68 6.37
C LEU A 387 -27.23 -1.03 5.95
N PHE A 388 -26.57 -0.18 5.15
CA PHE A 388 -25.16 -0.36 4.80
C PHE A 388 -24.25 -0.18 6.02
N VAL A 389 -24.54 0.82 6.86
CA VAL A 389 -23.81 1.08 8.11
C VAL A 389 -23.85 -0.15 9.02
N GLN A 390 -25.05 -0.68 9.29
CA GLN A 390 -25.25 -1.85 10.13
C GLN A 390 -24.51 -3.06 9.58
N MET A 391 -24.60 -3.29 8.26
CA MET A 391 -23.93 -4.41 7.59
C MET A 391 -22.40 -4.29 7.70
N ALA A 392 -21.82 -3.13 7.39
CA ALA A 392 -20.38 -2.91 7.48
C ALA A 392 -19.86 -3.06 8.92
N LEU A 393 -20.57 -2.50 9.90
CA LEU A 393 -20.21 -2.62 11.32
C LEU A 393 -20.34 -4.06 11.81
N ARG A 394 -21.35 -4.81 11.39
CA ARG A 394 -21.50 -6.24 11.71
C ARG A 394 -20.35 -7.06 11.15
N VAL A 395 -19.98 -6.86 9.88
CA VAL A 395 -18.80 -7.52 9.28
C VAL A 395 -17.52 -7.21 10.06
N ALA A 396 -17.41 -6.00 10.61
CA ALA A 396 -16.28 -5.58 11.46
C ALA A 396 -16.40 -6.01 12.94
N ARG A 397 -17.50 -6.65 13.37
CA ARG A 397 -17.83 -6.96 14.77
C ARG A 397 -17.86 -5.71 15.67
N MET A 398 -18.58 -4.69 15.20
CA MET A 398 -18.70 -3.36 15.79
C MET A 398 -20.15 -2.87 15.80
N GLU A 399 -21.12 -3.78 15.94
CA GLU A 399 -22.54 -3.44 16.04
C GLU A 399 -22.80 -2.40 17.13
N GLY A 400 -23.67 -1.42 16.83
CA GLY A 400 -23.95 -0.32 17.75
C GLY A 400 -22.84 0.75 17.84
N GLU A 401 -21.66 0.54 17.26
CA GLU A 401 -20.55 1.49 17.32
C GLU A 401 -20.62 2.59 16.22
N SER A 402 -21.80 2.91 15.68
CA SER A 402 -21.95 3.91 14.60
C SER A 402 -21.57 5.33 15.04
N SER A 403 -21.79 5.65 16.31
CA SER A 403 -21.51 6.97 16.90
C SER A 403 -20.09 7.12 17.44
N VAL A 404 -19.31 6.03 17.43
CA VAL A 404 -17.92 5.97 17.91
C VAL A 404 -17.00 6.60 16.85
N PRO A 405 -15.94 7.32 17.28
CA PRO A 405 -14.90 7.78 16.37
C PRO A 405 -14.36 6.66 15.48
N LEU A 406 -14.08 6.97 14.22
CA LEU A 406 -13.47 6.05 13.26
C LEU A 406 -12.10 5.57 13.74
N TYR A 407 -11.34 6.49 14.35
CA TYR A 407 -10.05 6.20 14.96
C TYR A 407 -10.15 6.31 16.48
N ALA A 408 -9.70 5.29 17.20
CA ALA A 408 -9.71 5.30 18.66
C ALA A 408 -8.72 6.32 19.24
N ASN A 409 -7.63 6.60 18.51
CA ASN A 409 -6.54 7.47 18.94
C ASN A 409 -6.22 8.56 17.92
N SER A 410 -5.46 9.55 18.37
CA SER A 410 -4.93 10.61 17.50
C SER A 410 -4.00 10.00 16.43
N VAL A 411 -4.12 10.52 15.21
CA VAL A 411 -3.29 10.12 14.08
C VAL A 411 -2.24 11.19 13.86
N ARG A 412 -0.98 10.80 13.70
CA ARG A 412 0.08 11.72 13.29
C ARG A 412 0.10 11.86 11.78
N TYR A 413 0.17 13.11 11.34
CA TYR A 413 0.53 13.43 9.99
C TYR A 413 1.90 14.09 9.92
N THR A 414 2.73 13.59 9.01
CA THR A 414 4.00 14.21 8.63
C THR A 414 3.83 14.86 7.26
N GLU A 415 3.66 16.19 7.26
CA GLU A 415 3.93 17.00 6.08
C GLU A 415 5.45 17.23 5.99
N MET A 416 6.05 17.14 4.80
CA MET A 416 7.51 17.20 4.69
C MET A 416 8.05 18.52 5.25
N GLY A 417 8.81 18.42 6.34
CA GLY A 417 9.47 19.56 6.97
C GLY A 417 8.66 20.28 8.05
N GLU A 418 7.42 19.87 8.32
CA GLU A 418 6.65 20.41 9.45
C GLU A 418 6.67 19.44 10.66
N PRO A 419 6.78 19.96 11.89
CA PRO A 419 6.68 19.14 13.09
C PRO A 419 5.33 18.42 13.10
N ASN A 420 5.34 17.14 13.48
CA ASN A 420 4.18 16.24 13.56
C ASN A 420 2.90 16.97 14.03
N LEU A 421 2.03 17.35 13.09
CA LEU A 421 0.72 17.88 13.42
C LEU A 421 -0.17 16.68 13.76
N GLY A 422 -0.15 16.29 15.03
CA GLY A 422 -1.10 15.32 15.58
C GLY A 422 -2.50 15.95 15.64
N GLY A 423 -3.51 15.19 15.24
CA GLY A 423 -4.89 15.63 15.34
C GLY A 423 -5.82 14.46 15.64
N ASN A 424 -6.77 14.71 16.54
CA ASN A 424 -7.94 13.83 16.65
C ASN A 424 -8.84 14.09 15.45
N ILE A 425 -9.01 13.07 14.61
CA ILE A 425 -9.99 13.07 13.55
C ILE A 425 -11.34 12.73 14.20
N SER A 426 -12.27 13.69 14.24
CA SER A 426 -13.58 13.53 14.88
C SER A 426 -14.61 12.78 14.04
N LEU A 427 -14.21 12.26 12.87
CA LEU A 427 -15.07 11.51 11.96
C LEU A 427 -15.60 10.26 12.67
N LYS A 428 -16.92 10.11 12.73
CA LYS A 428 -17.57 8.91 13.28
C LYS A 428 -17.72 7.83 12.21
N ARG A 429 -17.75 6.57 12.63
CA ARG A 429 -17.88 5.42 11.71
C ARG A 429 -19.17 5.47 10.90
N GLY A 430 -20.29 5.75 11.54
CA GLY A 430 -21.59 5.85 10.87
C GLY A 430 -21.62 6.96 9.82
N ASP A 431 -21.04 8.12 10.12
CA ASP A 431 -21.01 9.25 9.18
C ASP A 431 -20.17 8.93 7.95
N TRP A 432 -19.01 8.30 8.14
CA TRP A 432 -18.18 7.81 7.04
C TRP A 432 -18.91 6.78 6.19
N LEU A 433 -19.50 5.76 6.80
CA LEU A 433 -20.20 4.69 6.08
C LEU A 433 -21.44 5.18 5.31
N ARG A 434 -22.22 6.10 5.88
CA ARG A 434 -23.36 6.72 5.18
C ARG A 434 -22.91 7.52 3.97
N SER A 435 -21.80 8.27 4.09
CA SER A 435 -21.28 9.07 2.98
C SER A 435 -20.89 8.21 1.76
N MET A 436 -20.36 7.01 1.98
CA MET A 436 -19.99 6.09 0.89
C MET A 436 -21.16 5.76 -0.02
N VAL A 437 -22.32 5.51 0.57
CA VAL A 437 -23.57 5.18 -0.15
C VAL A 437 -24.04 6.35 -1.03
N LEU A 438 -23.65 7.58 -0.66
CA LEU A 438 -23.90 8.81 -1.42
C LEU A 438 -22.80 9.09 -2.47
N GLY A 439 -21.85 8.18 -2.65
CA GLY A 439 -20.72 8.35 -3.58
C GLY A 439 -19.62 9.27 -3.04
N GLU A 440 -19.63 9.55 -1.73
CA GLU A 440 -18.63 10.39 -1.06
C GLU A 440 -17.74 9.54 -0.16
N ASP A 441 -16.44 9.83 -0.14
CA ASP A 441 -15.52 9.26 0.85
C ASP A 441 -14.98 10.38 1.74
N LEU A 442 -15.48 10.45 2.97
CA LEU A 442 -15.03 11.45 3.95
C LEU A 442 -13.55 11.32 4.32
N LEU A 443 -12.89 10.19 4.03
CA LEU A 443 -11.44 10.06 4.16
C LEU A 443 -10.66 10.70 3.02
N ASN A 444 -11.31 10.91 1.87
CA ASN A 444 -10.72 11.57 0.71
C ASN A 444 -11.19 13.03 0.57
N HIS A 445 -12.08 13.49 1.44
CA HIS A 445 -12.73 14.77 1.25
C HIS A 445 -11.77 15.93 1.55
N ARG A 446 -11.41 16.69 0.51
CA ARG A 446 -10.59 17.92 0.58
C ARG A 446 -11.09 19.01 1.56
N ARG A 447 -12.31 18.86 2.10
CA ARG A 447 -12.90 19.81 3.06
C ARG A 447 -12.30 19.67 4.45
N ASP A 448 -11.71 18.51 4.76
CA ASP A 448 -10.81 18.37 5.91
C ASP A 448 -9.38 18.15 5.39
N PRO A 449 -8.60 19.24 5.23
CA PRO A 449 -7.21 19.15 4.78
C PRO A 449 -6.37 18.23 5.66
N LYS A 450 -6.69 18.08 6.95
CA LYS A 450 -5.93 17.22 7.87
C LYS A 450 -6.14 15.75 7.53
N ILE A 451 -7.38 15.33 7.28
CA ILE A 451 -7.69 13.96 6.88
C ILE A 451 -7.06 13.65 5.50
N HIS A 452 -7.29 14.53 4.52
CA HIS A 452 -6.80 14.35 3.14
C HIS A 452 -5.27 14.36 3.05
N ALA A 453 -4.59 15.26 3.76
CA ALA A 453 -3.14 15.29 3.79
C ALA A 453 -2.59 14.01 4.44
N SER A 454 -3.21 13.57 5.55
CA SER A 454 -2.80 12.38 6.29
C SER A 454 -2.85 11.10 5.47
N LEU A 455 -3.95 10.81 4.79
CA LEU A 455 -4.10 9.55 4.08
C LEU A 455 -3.43 9.55 2.69
N GLY A 456 -2.84 10.69 2.31
CA GLY A 456 -2.44 10.97 0.94
C GLY A 456 -3.66 11.05 0.03
N ALA A 457 -3.51 11.59 -1.17
CA ALA A 457 -4.56 11.52 -2.17
C ALA A 457 -4.84 10.04 -2.51
N LEU A 458 -5.81 9.42 -1.83
CA LEU A 458 -6.35 8.10 -2.16
C LEU A 458 -7.08 8.28 -3.50
N GLY A 459 -6.32 8.07 -4.57
CA GLY A 459 -6.72 8.46 -5.91
C GLY A 459 -7.96 7.70 -6.38
N ARG A 460 -8.79 8.38 -7.17
CA ARG A 460 -9.74 7.70 -8.06
C ARG A 460 -8.96 7.05 -9.19
N SER A 461 -9.23 5.80 -9.50
CA SER A 461 -8.85 5.24 -10.80
C SER A 461 -9.78 5.82 -11.85
N ALA A 462 -9.25 6.30 -12.98
CA ALA A 462 -10.12 6.76 -14.07
C ALA A 462 -10.95 5.62 -14.69
N ASP A 463 -10.53 4.37 -14.47
CA ASP A 463 -11.06 3.20 -15.19
C ASP A 463 -12.05 2.34 -14.38
N GLY A 464 -12.56 2.83 -13.24
CA GLY A 464 -13.51 2.02 -12.44
C GLY A 464 -12.90 0.77 -11.81
N LEU A 465 -11.58 0.79 -11.57
CA LEU A 465 -10.89 -0.29 -10.87
C LEU A 465 -10.54 0.10 -9.44
N LEU A 466 -10.70 -0.87 -8.55
CA LEU A 466 -10.11 -0.86 -7.22
C LEU A 466 -8.59 -0.95 -7.37
N VAL A 467 -7.87 0.08 -6.91
CA VAL A 467 -6.41 0.04 -6.85
C VAL A 467 -6.01 -0.50 -5.49
N VAL A 468 -5.40 -1.69 -5.52
CA VAL A 468 -4.91 -2.36 -4.33
C VAL A 468 -3.40 -2.33 -4.35
N GLU A 469 -2.84 -1.78 -3.29
CA GLU A 469 -1.43 -1.85 -2.98
C GLU A 469 -1.23 -2.82 -1.83
N PHE A 470 -0.45 -3.84 -2.09
CA PHE A 470 -0.02 -4.78 -1.08
C PHE A 470 1.35 -4.34 -0.59
N ARG A 471 1.40 -3.86 0.65
CA ARG A 471 2.58 -3.24 1.26
C ARG A 471 3.28 -4.22 2.16
N ARG A 472 4.63 -4.24 2.08
CA ARG A 472 5.48 -5.02 2.99
C ARG A 472 5.01 -6.47 3.13
N ILE A 473 4.45 -7.01 2.04
CA ILE A 473 3.98 -8.39 2.00
C ILE A 473 5.14 -9.29 2.38
N GLN A 474 6.33 -8.98 1.84
CA GLN A 474 7.57 -9.56 2.25
C GLN A 474 8.31 -8.63 3.21
N GLY A 475 8.94 -9.22 4.23
CA GLY A 475 10.02 -8.58 4.96
C GLY A 475 11.17 -8.13 4.04
N ILE A 476 12.32 -7.79 4.61
CA ILE A 476 13.48 -7.37 3.82
C ILE A 476 13.86 -8.47 2.81
N VAL A 477 13.92 -8.11 1.54
CA VAL A 477 14.35 -8.95 0.41
C VAL A 477 15.70 -8.48 -0.07
N TYR A 478 16.63 -9.40 -0.23
CA TYR A 478 17.95 -9.12 -0.79
C TYR A 478 17.97 -9.33 -2.31
N GLU A 479 18.98 -8.76 -2.95
CA GLU A 479 19.21 -8.76 -4.39
C GLU A 479 18.93 -10.12 -5.05
N ASN A 480 19.47 -11.22 -4.52
CA ASN A 480 19.37 -12.56 -5.10
C ASN A 480 17.93 -13.11 -5.15
N ARG A 481 17.00 -12.55 -4.38
CA ARG A 481 15.59 -12.97 -4.30
C ARG A 481 14.64 -12.01 -5.00
N LEU A 482 15.11 -10.82 -5.40
CA LEU A 482 14.28 -9.74 -5.91
C LEU A 482 13.42 -10.15 -7.12
N LEU A 483 14.05 -10.76 -8.13
CA LEU A 483 13.36 -11.19 -9.34
C LEU A 483 12.32 -12.29 -9.05
N GLU A 484 12.68 -13.29 -8.25
CA GLU A 484 11.76 -14.36 -7.83
C GLU A 484 10.53 -13.79 -7.12
N THR A 485 10.76 -12.88 -6.15
CA THR A 485 9.67 -12.21 -5.41
C THR A 485 8.76 -11.43 -6.36
N ALA A 486 9.31 -10.57 -7.23
CA ALA A 486 8.50 -9.79 -8.15
C ALA A 486 7.68 -10.68 -9.10
N MET A 487 8.30 -11.73 -9.66
CA MET A 487 7.60 -12.66 -10.54
C MET A 487 6.51 -13.44 -9.81
N SER A 488 6.69 -13.74 -8.52
CA SER A 488 5.65 -14.38 -7.71
C SER A 488 4.41 -13.50 -7.55
N TYR A 489 4.58 -12.19 -7.38
CA TYR A 489 3.48 -11.21 -7.34
C TYR A 489 2.81 -11.05 -8.71
N TYR A 490 3.61 -11.05 -9.79
CA TYR A 490 3.08 -11.04 -11.15
C TYR A 490 2.19 -12.27 -11.40
N ASP A 491 2.67 -13.45 -11.03
CA ASP A 491 1.94 -14.71 -11.20
C ASP A 491 0.68 -14.76 -10.35
N PHE A 492 0.71 -14.21 -9.14
CA PHE A 492 -0.48 -14.05 -8.32
C PHE A 492 -1.54 -13.19 -9.02
N TYR A 493 -1.17 -12.01 -9.52
CA TYR A 493 -2.08 -11.14 -10.25
C TYR A 493 -2.66 -11.80 -11.50
N GLU A 494 -1.83 -12.43 -12.32
CA GLU A 494 -2.30 -13.13 -13.52
C GLU A 494 -3.27 -14.25 -13.18
N LYS A 495 -3.02 -15.00 -12.10
CA LYS A 495 -3.93 -16.04 -11.64
C LYS A 495 -5.28 -15.45 -11.25
N VAL A 496 -5.32 -14.33 -10.53
CA VAL A 496 -6.55 -13.62 -10.17
C VAL A 496 -7.31 -13.16 -11.42
N LYS A 497 -6.60 -12.54 -12.37
CA LYS A 497 -7.19 -12.00 -13.62
C LYS A 497 -7.72 -13.09 -14.56
N LYS A 498 -6.96 -14.16 -14.77
CA LYS A 498 -7.29 -15.20 -15.76
C LYS A 498 -8.35 -16.20 -15.27
N ARG A 499 -8.47 -16.43 -13.97
CA ARG A 499 -9.41 -17.44 -13.46
C ARG A 499 -10.84 -16.91 -13.45
N LYS A 500 -11.76 -17.64 -14.09
CA LYS A 500 -13.22 -17.46 -13.96
C LYS A 500 -13.81 -18.16 -12.72
N GLY A 501 -13.06 -18.28 -11.63
CA GLY A 501 -13.49 -18.97 -10.40
C GLY A 501 -12.44 -19.02 -9.29
N PRO A 502 -12.72 -19.68 -8.15
CA PRO A 502 -11.83 -19.76 -6.98
C PRO A 502 -10.39 -20.21 -7.26
N LEU A 503 -9.48 -19.71 -6.42
CA LEU A 503 -8.04 -19.80 -6.58
C LEU A 503 -7.44 -21.01 -5.83
N LYS A 504 -7.77 -22.26 -6.24
CA LYS A 504 -7.00 -23.47 -5.91
C LYS A 504 -5.48 -23.30 -6.03
#